data_AF-A0AAD9QNM2-F1
#
_entry.id   AF-A0AAD9QNM2-F1
#
_cell.length_a   1.000
_cell.length_b   1.000
_cell.length_c   1.000
_cell.angle_alpha   90.00
_cell.angle_beta   90.00
_cell.angle_gamma   90.00
#
_symmetry.space_group_name_H-M   'P 1'
#
loop_
_entity.id
_entity.type
_entity.pdbx_description
1 polymer ?
#
loop_
_entity_poly.entity_id
_entity_poly.type
_entity_poly.pdbx_seq_one_letter_code
_entity_poly.pdbx_strand_id
1 'polypeptide(L)'
;MAPRKRQKNRFLISTFFAIKRNVDEQLALALALNKEYNAKAKKLKCLEAKESNVMFISQQVGKSRKLSPISLNENGDICCSSRSAQRRRSETITAAAKLLHGATSENMIPAYEGLCAALTLNAPLSQLRSAVIKCPRFTNKVLPNIENFIRSVNTLYTGGIARKQKYNAVRSSLTMCSTESGSGRKYINFMKNIPVLKLFTCKNLLRRINEIDIGELIDVRETLCNGLEEEDKGPSPFTDLTADKRRKDKLNWFGKQEGAFKVAVGGDGAPFGKDDQALAWLASFLNCGKHVCSSEENFSLFGANCSED
;
A
#
# COMPACT_ATOMS: atom_id res chain seq x y z
N MET A 1 76.05 -54.40 4.18
CA MET A 1 74.97 -53.40 3.99
C MET A 1 75.39 -52.09 4.66
N ALA A 2 75.53 -51.00 3.90
CA ALA A 2 75.91 -49.70 4.47
C ALA A 2 74.72 -49.04 5.20
N PRO A 3 74.92 -48.42 6.38
CA PRO A 3 73.84 -47.74 7.08
C PRO A 3 73.55 -46.38 6.42
N ARG A 4 72.27 -46.14 6.11
CA ARG A 4 71.81 -44.87 5.52
C ARG A 4 72.05 -43.70 6.48
N LYS A 5 72.86 -42.72 6.06
CA LYS A 5 72.93 -41.37 6.68
C LYS A 5 71.54 -40.72 6.64
N ARG A 6 70.82 -40.71 7.78
CA ARG A 6 69.63 -39.86 7.95
C ARG A 6 70.09 -38.43 8.20
N GLN A 7 69.63 -37.51 7.35
CA GLN A 7 69.91 -36.07 7.38
C GLN A 7 69.62 -35.45 8.75
N LYS A 8 70.64 -34.79 9.32
CA LYS A 8 70.51 -33.79 10.39
C LYS A 8 69.94 -32.51 9.76
N ASN A 9 68.63 -32.35 9.66
CA ASN A 9 67.96 -31.07 9.39
C ASN A 9 66.46 -31.22 9.66
N ARG A 10 66.06 -31.53 10.89
CA ARG A 10 64.68 -31.30 11.32
C ARG A 10 64.59 -29.89 11.86
N PHE A 11 63.86 -29.02 11.16
CA PHE A 11 63.42 -27.74 11.69
C PHE A 11 62.78 -28.00 13.05
N LEU A 12 63.37 -27.48 14.12
CA LEU A 12 62.85 -27.65 15.47
C LEU A 12 61.62 -26.75 15.62
N ILE A 13 60.45 -27.33 15.32
CA ILE A 13 59.13 -26.68 15.35
C ILE A 13 58.89 -25.94 16.67
N SER A 14 59.38 -26.46 17.79
CA SER A 14 59.31 -25.82 19.11
C SER A 14 60.01 -24.45 19.14
N THR A 15 61.20 -24.36 18.55
CA THR A 15 61.98 -23.10 18.44
C THR A 15 61.27 -22.09 17.55
N PHE A 16 60.67 -22.54 16.46
CA PHE A 16 59.88 -21.67 15.58
C PHE A 16 58.67 -21.07 16.32
N PHE A 17 57.93 -21.88 17.10
CA PHE A 17 56.82 -21.38 17.90
C PHE A 17 57.27 -20.43 19.02
N ALA A 18 58.42 -20.68 19.64
CA ALA A 18 58.98 -19.80 20.66
C ALA A 18 59.35 -18.42 20.06
N ILE A 19 60.00 -18.42 18.90
CA ILE A 19 60.34 -17.18 18.18
C ILE A 19 59.07 -16.44 17.77
N LYS A 20 58.08 -17.15 17.21
CA LYS A 20 56.81 -16.53 16.79
C LYS A 20 56.08 -15.86 17.95
N ARG A 21 55.97 -16.53 19.11
CA ARG A 21 55.35 -15.93 20.31
C ARG A 21 56.07 -14.67 20.78
N ASN A 22 57.40 -14.69 20.80
CA ASN A 22 58.18 -13.52 21.20
C ASN A 22 57.98 -12.34 20.22
N VAL A 23 57.94 -12.61 18.91
CA VAL A 23 57.62 -11.59 17.89
C VAL A 23 56.19 -11.05 18.07
N ASP A 24 55.21 -11.92 18.34
CA ASP A 24 53.82 -11.54 18.58
C ASP A 24 53.70 -10.67 19.85
N GLU A 25 54.44 -10.99 20.92
CA GLU A 25 54.49 -10.20 22.16
C GLU A 25 55.12 -8.82 21.94
N GLN A 26 56.22 -8.75 21.21
CA GLN A 26 56.86 -7.47 20.87
C GLN A 26 55.97 -6.61 19.96
N LEU A 27 55.28 -7.23 19.00
CA LEU A 27 54.33 -6.53 18.14
C LEU A 27 53.13 -6.02 18.95
N ALA A 28 52.61 -6.82 19.88
CA ALA A 28 51.52 -6.41 20.77
C ALA A 28 51.93 -5.21 21.64
N LEU A 29 53.15 -5.21 22.19
CA LEU A 29 53.70 -4.09 22.95
C LEU A 29 53.87 -2.83 22.09
N ALA A 30 54.41 -2.96 20.87
CA ALA A 30 54.57 -1.86 19.93
C ALA A 30 53.22 -1.25 19.51
N LEU A 31 52.22 -2.09 19.25
CA LEU A 31 50.84 -1.67 18.94
C LEU A 31 50.15 -1.01 20.14
N ALA A 32 50.41 -1.49 21.36
CA ALA A 32 49.88 -0.89 22.59
C ALA A 32 50.46 0.51 22.88
N LEU A 33 51.66 0.83 22.39
CA LEU A 33 52.23 2.17 22.48
C LEU A 33 51.76 3.11 21.35
N ASN A 34 51.22 2.55 20.27
CA ASN A 34 50.71 3.33 19.14
C ASN A 34 49.33 3.93 19.45
N LYS A 35 49.29 5.25 19.62
CA LYS A 35 48.07 6.02 19.93
C LYS A 35 46.97 5.85 18.89
N GLU A 36 47.32 5.77 17.60
CA GLU A 36 46.35 5.65 16.52
C GLU A 36 45.72 4.25 16.48
N TYR A 37 46.54 3.22 16.67
CA TYR A 37 46.05 1.83 16.78
C TYR A 37 45.09 1.68 17.97
N ASN A 38 45.46 2.21 19.14
CA ASN A 38 44.60 2.18 20.32
C ASN A 38 43.28 2.95 20.10
N ALA A 39 43.31 4.09 19.41
CA ALA A 39 42.09 4.83 19.09
C ALA A 39 41.18 4.02 18.15
N LYS A 40 41.73 3.36 17.13
CA LYS A 40 40.99 2.47 16.23
C LYS A 40 40.45 1.24 16.96
N ALA A 41 41.24 0.57 17.80
CA ALA A 41 40.82 -0.58 18.59
C ALA A 41 39.71 -0.22 19.61
N LYS A 42 39.82 0.93 20.29
CA LYS A 42 38.75 1.44 21.15
C LYS A 42 37.48 1.75 20.35
N LYS A 43 37.60 2.35 19.17
CA LYS A 43 36.46 2.61 18.28
C LYS A 43 35.80 1.30 17.84
N LEU A 44 36.59 0.28 17.52
CA LEU A 44 36.10 -1.04 17.10
C LEU A 44 35.34 -1.74 18.24
N LYS A 45 35.93 -1.80 19.45
CA LYS A 45 35.24 -2.32 20.65
C LYS A 45 33.95 -1.55 20.96
N CYS A 46 33.95 -0.24 20.79
CA CYS A 46 32.74 0.58 20.94
C CYS A 46 31.69 0.29 19.87
N LEU A 47 32.07 -0.11 18.65
CA LEU A 47 31.15 -0.48 17.58
C LEU A 47 30.60 -1.90 17.80
N GLU A 48 31.43 -2.86 18.17
CA GLU A 48 31.01 -4.23 18.53
C GLU A 48 30.06 -4.22 19.73
N ALA A 49 30.36 -3.43 20.77
CA ALA A 49 29.47 -3.25 21.92
C ALA A 49 28.14 -2.55 21.55
N LYS A 50 28.14 -1.71 20.51
CA LYS A 50 26.91 -1.12 19.97
C LYS A 50 26.11 -2.13 19.17
N GLU A 51 26.76 -2.97 18.37
CA GLU A 51 26.12 -4.02 17.58
C GLU A 51 25.45 -5.07 18.49
N SER A 52 26.15 -5.50 19.55
CA SER A 52 25.59 -6.40 20.56
C SER A 52 24.45 -5.75 21.38
N ASN A 53 24.55 -4.47 21.73
CA ASN A 53 23.45 -3.73 22.41
C ASN A 53 22.24 -3.47 21.52
N VAL A 54 22.38 -3.48 20.19
CA VAL A 54 21.25 -3.35 19.27
C VAL A 54 20.40 -4.64 19.28
N MET A 55 20.99 -5.79 19.65
CA MET A 55 20.28 -7.07 19.71
C MET A 55 19.44 -7.27 20.98
N PHE A 56 19.81 -6.67 22.12
CA PHE A 56 19.04 -6.78 23.37
C PHE A 56 18.99 -5.46 24.13
N ILE A 57 17.77 -5.02 24.47
CA ILE A 57 17.58 -3.89 25.38
C ILE A 57 18.12 -4.31 26.76
N SER A 58 19.18 -3.65 27.24
CA SER A 58 19.73 -3.95 28.56
C SER A 58 18.64 -3.80 29.64
N GLN A 59 18.69 -4.64 30.68
CA GLN A 59 17.72 -4.57 31.78
C GLN A 59 17.67 -3.19 32.43
N GLN A 60 18.80 -2.47 32.49
CA GLN A 60 18.85 -1.10 32.98
C GLN A 60 18.07 -0.14 32.08
N VAL A 61 18.23 -0.25 30.75
CA VAL A 61 17.46 0.55 29.79
C VAL A 61 15.96 0.24 29.90
N GLY A 62 15.60 -1.03 30.07
CA GLY A 62 14.22 -1.45 30.32
C GLY A 62 13.63 -0.79 31.58
N LYS A 63 14.37 -0.79 32.70
CA LYS A 63 13.98 -0.10 33.94
C LYS A 63 13.82 1.41 33.74
N SER A 64 14.77 2.07 33.08
CA SER A 64 14.67 3.51 32.78
C SER A 64 13.47 3.84 31.89
N ARG A 65 13.10 2.98 30.94
CA ARG A 65 11.92 3.17 30.09
C ARG A 65 10.59 3.02 30.84
N LYS A 66 10.54 2.20 31.89
CA LYS A 66 9.37 2.15 32.78
C LYS A 66 9.18 3.46 33.54
N LEU A 67 10.27 4.11 33.94
CA LEU A 67 10.25 5.42 34.62
C LEU A 67 9.98 6.60 33.67
N SER A 68 10.23 6.42 32.37
CA SER A 68 9.98 7.41 31.32
C SER A 68 9.26 6.75 30.13
N PRO A 69 7.96 6.43 30.29
CA PRO A 69 7.18 5.78 29.26
C PRO A 69 7.04 6.66 28.01
N ILE A 70 6.72 6.04 26.88
CA ILE A 70 6.42 6.78 25.66
C ILE A 70 5.04 7.43 25.82
N SER A 71 4.99 8.73 25.62
CA SER A 71 3.76 9.48 25.37
C SER A 71 3.93 10.29 24.09
N LEU A 72 2.84 10.45 23.34
CA LEU A 72 2.81 11.28 22.14
C LEU A 72 2.26 12.66 22.50
N ASN A 73 2.90 13.71 22.01
CA ASN A 73 2.37 15.07 22.05
C ASN A 73 1.28 15.26 20.98
N GLU A 74 0.71 16.47 20.93
CA GLU A 74 -0.33 16.85 19.95
C GLU A 74 0.13 16.76 18.49
N ASN A 75 1.44 16.81 18.25
CA ASN A 75 2.05 16.69 16.93
C ASN A 75 2.42 15.23 16.58
N GLY A 76 2.13 14.26 17.45
CA GLY A 76 2.44 12.85 17.24
C GLY A 76 3.92 12.49 17.43
N ASP A 77 4.70 13.39 18.01
CA ASP A 77 6.08 13.13 18.39
C ASP A 77 6.15 12.57 19.82
N ILE A 78 7.16 11.73 20.05
CA ILE A 78 7.43 11.19 21.38
C ILE A 78 7.88 12.33 22.29
N CYS A 79 7.22 12.51 23.43
CA CYS A 79 7.53 13.50 24.47
C CYS A 79 8.86 13.21 25.18
N CYS A 80 9.98 13.32 24.47
CA CYS A 80 11.34 13.26 25.03
C CYS A 80 12.32 13.96 24.07
N SER A 81 13.61 13.98 24.42
CA SER A 81 14.62 14.56 23.54
C SER A 81 14.65 13.87 22.17
N SER A 82 14.88 14.63 21.10
CA SER A 82 14.84 14.12 19.72
C SER A 82 15.75 12.90 19.50
N ARG A 83 16.93 12.90 20.14
CA ARG A 83 17.87 11.76 20.09
C ARG A 83 17.26 10.51 20.73
N SER A 84 16.62 10.65 21.89
CA SER A 84 15.96 9.53 22.58
C SER A 84 14.74 9.03 21.78
N ALA A 85 13.94 9.94 21.23
CA ALA A 85 12.79 9.60 20.39
C ALA A 85 13.23 8.83 19.14
N GLN A 86 14.26 9.32 18.44
CA GLN A 86 14.83 8.66 17.27
C GLN A 86 15.37 7.27 17.63
N ARG A 87 16.14 7.17 18.72
CA ARG A 87 16.68 5.90 19.19
C ARG A 87 15.57 4.88 19.48
N ARG A 88 14.53 5.27 20.23
CA ARG A 88 13.40 4.39 20.55
C ARG A 88 12.69 3.91 19.29
N ARG A 89 12.45 4.79 18.30
CA ARG A 89 11.86 4.42 17.01
C ARG A 89 12.72 3.41 16.24
N SER A 90 14.02 3.68 16.11
CA SER A 90 14.95 2.80 15.41
C SER A 90 15.05 1.42 16.06
N GLU A 91 15.10 1.35 17.39
CA GLU A 91 15.16 0.09 18.13
C GLU A 91 13.87 -0.73 17.94
N THR A 92 12.68 -0.10 18.01
CA THR A 92 11.41 -0.80 17.77
C THR A 92 11.34 -1.38 16.36
N ILE A 93 11.69 -0.59 15.33
CA ILE A 93 11.66 -1.08 13.94
C ILE A 93 12.71 -2.16 13.71
N THR A 94 13.91 -2.01 14.28
CA THR A 94 14.97 -3.01 14.13
C THR A 94 14.59 -4.34 14.79
N ALA A 95 13.99 -4.29 15.98
CA ALA A 95 13.50 -5.48 16.67
C ALA A 95 12.36 -6.15 15.88
N ALA A 96 11.37 -5.38 15.43
CA ALA A 96 10.28 -5.88 14.60
C ALA A 96 10.81 -6.54 13.31
N ALA A 97 11.75 -5.89 12.63
CA ALA A 97 12.30 -6.36 11.37
C ALA A 97 13.19 -7.60 11.52
N LYS A 98 14.24 -7.50 12.34
CA LYS A 98 15.29 -8.53 12.41
C LYS A 98 14.95 -9.72 13.29
N LEU A 99 14.13 -9.53 14.32
CA LEU A 99 13.92 -10.54 15.36
C LEU A 99 12.53 -11.18 15.32
N LEU A 100 11.49 -10.43 14.94
CA LEU A 100 10.10 -10.87 15.13
C LEU A 100 9.42 -11.27 13.84
N HIS A 101 9.55 -10.47 12.78
CA HIS A 101 8.69 -10.60 11.60
C HIS A 101 9.46 -10.89 10.30
N GLY A 102 10.79 -11.09 10.37
CA GLY A 102 11.59 -11.56 9.24
C GLY A 102 11.71 -10.58 8.08
N ALA A 103 11.72 -9.28 8.36
CA ALA A 103 11.91 -8.26 7.34
C ALA A 103 13.39 -8.10 6.96
N THR A 104 13.65 -7.78 5.69
CA THR A 104 14.98 -7.55 5.15
C THR A 104 15.22 -6.07 4.87
N SER A 105 16.45 -5.68 4.54
CA SER A 105 16.77 -4.33 4.08
C SER A 105 16.03 -3.94 2.80
N GLU A 106 15.67 -4.93 1.98
CA GLU A 106 14.97 -4.74 0.70
C GLU A 106 13.45 -4.77 0.88
N ASN A 107 12.94 -5.57 1.84
CA ASN A 107 11.52 -5.70 2.11
C ASN A 107 11.19 -5.54 3.60
N MET A 108 10.71 -4.34 3.96
CA MET A 108 10.30 -3.99 5.31
C MET A 108 8.82 -4.30 5.62
N ILE A 109 8.03 -4.75 4.63
CA ILE A 109 6.58 -4.98 4.78
C ILE A 109 6.26 -5.91 5.95
N PRO A 110 6.93 -7.07 6.12
CA PRO A 110 6.61 -7.99 7.22
C PRO A 110 6.71 -7.34 8.60
N ALA A 111 7.68 -6.44 8.81
CA ALA A 111 7.86 -5.72 10.07
C ALA A 111 6.68 -4.79 10.37
N TYR A 112 6.21 -4.06 9.36
CA TYR A 112 5.10 -3.12 9.52
C TYR A 112 3.77 -3.84 9.71
N GLU A 113 3.50 -4.89 8.94
CA GLU A 113 2.30 -5.70 9.06
C GLU A 113 2.23 -6.41 10.41
N GLY A 114 3.35 -6.98 10.87
CA GLY A 114 3.44 -7.62 12.19
C GLY A 114 3.16 -6.65 13.35
N LEU A 115 3.71 -5.43 13.28
CA LEU A 115 3.41 -4.38 14.26
C LEU A 115 1.92 -3.99 14.25
N CYS A 116 1.31 -3.84 13.06
CA CYS A 116 -0.11 -3.55 12.93
C CYS A 116 -0.98 -4.68 13.48
N ALA A 117 -0.67 -5.94 13.15
CA ALA A 117 -1.39 -7.12 13.63
C ALA A 117 -1.37 -7.21 15.17
N ALA A 118 -0.20 -6.97 15.78
CA ALA A 118 -0.06 -6.95 17.24
C ALA A 118 -0.88 -5.83 17.88
N LEU A 119 -0.91 -4.63 17.28
CA LEU A 119 -1.71 -3.51 17.80
C LEU A 119 -3.21 -3.80 17.73
N THR A 120 -3.70 -4.35 16.62
CA THR A 120 -5.13 -4.60 16.40
C THR A 120 -5.70 -5.62 17.37
N LEU A 121 -4.93 -6.67 17.73
CA LEU A 121 -5.40 -7.73 18.63
C LEU A 121 -5.35 -7.33 20.12
N ASN A 122 -4.39 -6.48 20.51
CA ASN A 122 -4.09 -6.26 21.92
C ASN A 122 -4.54 -4.90 22.47
N ALA A 123 -4.88 -3.93 21.61
CA ALA A 123 -5.30 -2.60 22.04
C ALA A 123 -6.81 -2.40 21.87
N PRO A 124 -7.51 -1.86 22.89
CA PRO A 124 -8.91 -1.45 22.75
C PRO A 124 -9.09 -0.40 21.64
N LEU A 125 -10.22 -0.45 20.94
CA LEU A 125 -10.51 0.44 19.82
C LEU A 125 -10.40 1.93 20.19
N SER A 126 -10.81 2.31 21.40
CA SER A 126 -10.70 3.69 21.91
C SER A 126 -9.24 4.17 22.02
N GLN A 127 -8.34 3.28 22.45
CA GLN A 127 -6.91 3.58 22.57
C GLN A 127 -6.23 3.64 21.20
N LEU A 128 -6.58 2.72 20.30
CA LEU A 128 -6.13 2.75 18.90
C LEU A 128 -6.54 4.06 18.23
N ARG A 129 -7.81 4.45 18.36
CA ARG A 129 -8.31 5.72 17.81
C ARG A 129 -7.55 6.91 18.37
N SER A 130 -7.33 6.96 19.69
CA SER A 130 -6.57 8.05 20.32
C SER A 130 -5.13 8.13 19.81
N ALA A 131 -4.46 6.98 19.65
CA ALA A 131 -3.08 6.92 19.16
C ALA A 131 -2.98 7.34 17.68
N VAL A 132 -3.91 6.87 16.84
CA VAL A 132 -3.93 7.18 15.40
C VAL A 132 -4.21 8.67 15.17
N ILE A 133 -5.17 9.27 15.89
CA ILE A 133 -5.52 10.69 15.75
C ILE A 133 -4.34 11.61 16.09
N LYS A 134 -3.51 11.22 17.06
CA LYS A 134 -2.32 11.99 17.43
C LYS A 134 -1.22 11.96 16.36
N CYS A 135 -1.27 11.07 15.37
CA CYS A 135 -0.20 10.90 14.39
C CYS A 135 -0.50 11.66 13.06
N PRO A 136 0.17 12.79 12.74
CA PRO A 136 -0.13 13.59 11.56
C PRO A 136 0.04 12.86 10.23
N ARG A 137 0.96 11.89 10.14
CA ARG A 137 1.08 11.07 8.93
C ARG A 137 -0.16 10.24 8.68
N PHE A 138 -0.76 9.68 9.73
CA PHE A 138 -2.01 8.93 9.59
C PHE A 138 -3.18 9.85 9.30
N THR A 139 -3.34 10.93 10.08
CA THR A 139 -4.49 11.85 9.93
C THR A 139 -4.43 12.75 8.70
N ASN A 140 -3.25 13.18 8.26
CA ASN A 140 -3.10 14.12 7.14
C ASN A 140 -2.70 13.46 5.83
N LYS A 141 -2.26 12.18 5.83
CA LYS A 141 -1.84 11.48 4.60
C LYS A 141 -2.53 10.14 4.40
N VAL A 142 -2.61 9.27 5.41
CA VAL A 142 -3.12 7.90 5.23
C VAL A 142 -4.65 7.84 5.20
N LEU A 143 -5.31 8.23 6.29
CA LEU A 143 -6.78 8.27 6.39
C LEU A 143 -7.39 9.09 5.22
N PRO A 144 -6.82 10.27 4.92
CA PRO A 144 -7.10 11.03 3.71
C PRO A 144 -7.09 10.34 2.36
N ASN A 145 -6.35 9.25 2.18
CA ASN A 145 -6.21 8.62 0.88
C ASN A 145 -7.17 7.44 0.68
N ILE A 146 -7.64 6.81 1.76
CA ILE A 146 -8.46 5.59 1.71
C ILE A 146 -9.93 5.95 1.43
N GLU A 147 -10.51 6.80 2.26
CA GLU A 147 -11.93 7.21 2.14
C GLU A 147 -12.17 8.08 0.90
N ASN A 148 -11.14 8.81 0.50
CA ASN A 148 -11.22 9.86 -0.49
C ASN A 148 -11.22 9.35 -1.93
N PHE A 149 -10.62 8.19 -2.21
CA PHE A 149 -10.72 7.56 -3.53
C PHE A 149 -12.16 7.10 -3.79
N ILE A 150 -12.74 6.32 -2.87
CA ILE A 150 -14.13 5.86 -2.96
C ILE A 150 -15.08 7.06 -3.06
N ARG A 151 -14.91 8.08 -2.20
CA ARG A 151 -15.73 9.29 -2.25
C ARG A 151 -15.57 10.08 -3.56
N SER A 152 -14.37 10.06 -4.15
CA SER A 152 -14.10 10.67 -5.45
C SER A 152 -14.76 9.91 -6.59
N VAL A 153 -14.72 8.58 -6.58
CA VAL A 153 -15.44 7.71 -7.52
C VAL A 153 -16.94 7.95 -7.39
N ASN A 154 -17.51 7.87 -6.18
CA ASN A 154 -18.94 8.14 -5.97
C ASN A 154 -19.34 9.51 -6.51
N THR A 155 -18.56 10.56 -6.25
CA THR A 155 -18.82 11.90 -6.77
C THR A 155 -18.76 11.97 -8.30
N LEU A 156 -17.85 11.21 -8.93
CA LEU A 156 -17.75 11.13 -10.38
C LEU A 156 -18.96 10.44 -11.00
N TYR A 157 -19.49 9.37 -10.38
CA TYR A 157 -20.61 8.58 -10.92
C TYR A 157 -22.00 8.99 -10.40
N THR A 158 -22.08 10.01 -9.53
CA THR A 158 -23.36 10.45 -8.94
C THR A 158 -24.27 11.03 -10.02
N GLY A 159 -25.35 10.31 -10.34
CA GLY A 159 -26.31 10.70 -11.38
C GLY A 159 -25.77 10.55 -12.80
N GLY A 160 -24.88 9.57 -13.03
CA GLY A 160 -24.12 9.37 -14.26
C GLY A 160 -22.71 9.94 -14.17
N ILE A 161 -21.87 9.66 -15.17
CA ILE A 161 -20.48 10.17 -15.21
C ILE A 161 -20.46 11.70 -15.34
N ALA A 162 -19.94 12.36 -14.29
CA ALA A 162 -19.83 13.80 -14.21
C ALA A 162 -18.70 14.33 -15.11
N ARG A 163 -19.04 15.28 -15.99
CA ARG A 163 -18.05 16.04 -16.78
C ARG A 163 -16.99 16.67 -15.88
N LYS A 164 -15.74 16.77 -16.37
CA LYS A 164 -14.58 17.34 -15.65
C LYS A 164 -14.87 18.69 -14.97
N GLN A 165 -15.59 19.59 -15.64
CA GLN A 165 -15.97 20.90 -15.08
C GLN A 165 -16.94 20.76 -13.89
N LYS A 166 -18.00 19.95 -14.04
CA LYS A 166 -18.99 19.65 -12.99
C LYS A 166 -18.31 18.99 -11.79
N TYR A 167 -17.47 18.00 -12.05
CA TYR A 167 -16.69 17.32 -11.00
C TYR A 167 -15.80 18.31 -10.23
N ASN A 168 -15.05 19.17 -10.92
CA ASN A 168 -14.17 20.16 -10.28
C ASN A 168 -14.95 21.22 -9.49
N ALA A 169 -16.16 21.59 -9.94
CA ALA A 169 -17.05 22.49 -9.20
C ALA A 169 -17.52 21.85 -7.89
N VAL A 170 -18.01 20.61 -7.94
CA VAL A 170 -18.45 19.84 -6.76
C VAL A 170 -17.28 19.58 -5.80
N ARG A 171 -16.12 19.18 -6.32
CA ARG A 171 -14.90 19.03 -5.52
C ARG A 171 -14.53 20.31 -4.77
N SER A 172 -14.66 21.46 -5.43
CA SER A 172 -14.32 22.76 -4.84
C SER A 172 -15.35 23.15 -3.77
N SER A 173 -16.65 22.98 -4.03
CA SER A 173 -17.71 23.31 -3.06
C SER A 173 -17.68 22.41 -1.82
N LEU A 174 -17.30 21.14 -1.95
CA LEU A 174 -17.18 20.22 -0.82
C LEU A 174 -15.99 20.49 0.11
N THR A 175 -15.05 21.34 -0.32
CA THR A 175 -13.78 21.56 0.40
C THR A 175 -13.51 23.01 0.73
N MET A 176 -14.22 23.94 0.11
CA MET A 176 -14.04 25.37 0.26
C MET A 176 -15.37 26.06 0.54
N CYS A 177 -15.38 26.98 1.49
CA CYS A 177 -16.46 27.92 1.72
C CYS A 177 -15.95 29.37 1.63
N SER A 178 -16.85 30.34 1.51
CA SER A 178 -16.46 31.75 1.51
C SER A 178 -15.91 32.18 2.87
N THR A 179 -14.96 33.12 2.88
CA THR A 179 -14.55 33.80 4.11
C THR A 179 -15.70 34.68 4.63
N GLU A 180 -15.70 34.99 5.93
CA GLU A 180 -16.71 35.88 6.53
C GLU A 180 -16.70 37.28 5.91
N SER A 181 -15.55 37.70 5.37
CA SER A 181 -15.38 38.94 4.62
C SER A 181 -15.88 38.89 3.17
N GLY A 182 -16.29 37.73 2.66
CA GLY A 182 -16.70 37.52 1.26
C GLY A 182 -15.59 37.65 0.20
N SER A 183 -14.41 38.15 0.57
CA SER A 183 -13.30 38.46 -0.35
C SER A 183 -12.41 37.27 -0.73
N GLY A 184 -12.69 36.06 -0.23
CA GLY A 184 -11.89 34.87 -0.52
C GLY A 184 -12.59 33.56 -0.19
N ARG A 185 -11.91 32.45 -0.50
CA ARG A 185 -12.35 31.09 -0.14
C ARG A 185 -11.43 30.50 0.92
N LYS A 186 -12.01 29.93 1.98
CA LYS A 186 -11.31 29.19 3.05
C LYS A 186 -11.66 27.71 2.99
N TYR A 187 -10.75 26.86 3.48
CA TYR A 187 -11.02 25.43 3.60
C TYR A 187 -12.12 25.18 4.64
N ILE A 188 -13.05 24.29 4.30
CA ILE A 188 -14.00 23.76 5.27
C ILE A 188 -13.21 22.87 6.22
N ASN A 189 -13.34 23.09 7.53
CA ASN A 189 -12.68 22.30 8.55
C ASN A 189 -13.71 21.43 9.27
N PHE A 190 -13.46 20.12 9.39
CA PHE A 190 -14.33 19.20 10.13
C PHE A 190 -14.13 19.33 11.66
N MET A 191 -12.93 19.75 12.09
CA MET A 191 -12.59 20.11 13.48
C MET A 191 -11.60 21.29 13.48
N LYS A 192 -11.33 21.89 14.66
CA LYS A 192 -10.33 22.97 14.78
C LYS A 192 -9.00 22.54 14.12
N ASN A 193 -8.63 23.23 13.04
CA ASN A 193 -7.45 22.98 12.22
C ASN A 193 -7.38 21.64 11.47
N ILE A 194 -8.51 20.94 11.27
CA ILE A 194 -8.57 19.71 10.47
C ILE A 194 -9.41 19.98 9.21
N PRO A 195 -8.79 20.20 8.05
CA PRO A 195 -9.52 20.46 6.81
C PRO A 195 -10.26 19.22 6.31
N VAL A 196 -11.45 19.44 5.76
CA VAL A 196 -12.22 18.42 5.04
C VAL A 196 -11.39 17.94 3.86
N LEU A 197 -11.40 16.63 3.70
CA LEU A 197 -10.60 15.96 2.71
C LEU A 197 -10.97 16.33 1.29
N LYS A 198 -9.96 16.70 0.51
CA LYS A 198 -10.13 17.03 -0.91
C LYS A 198 -10.25 15.78 -1.74
N LEU A 199 -11.36 15.64 -2.45
CA LEU A 199 -11.49 14.68 -3.54
C LEU A 199 -10.28 14.75 -4.47
N PHE A 200 -9.93 13.62 -5.08
CA PHE A 200 -8.90 13.55 -6.10
C PHE A 200 -9.17 14.58 -7.20
N THR A 201 -8.13 15.10 -7.85
CA THR A 201 -8.36 15.83 -9.09
C THR A 201 -8.92 14.85 -10.12
N CYS A 202 -9.79 15.31 -11.03
CA CYS A 202 -10.36 14.44 -12.06
C CYS A 202 -9.27 13.66 -12.81
N LYS A 203 -8.14 14.31 -13.14
CA LYS A 203 -6.96 13.66 -13.75
C LYS A 203 -6.37 12.52 -12.90
N ASN A 204 -6.17 12.74 -11.60
CA ASN A 204 -5.57 11.72 -10.73
C ASN A 204 -6.56 10.60 -10.42
N LEU A 205 -7.86 10.92 -10.38
CA LEU A 205 -8.93 9.94 -10.20
C LEU A 205 -9.00 9.00 -11.40
N LEU A 206 -9.08 9.53 -12.63
CA LEU A 206 -9.13 8.74 -13.85
C LEU A 206 -7.87 7.88 -14.01
N ARG A 207 -6.68 8.43 -13.71
CA ARG A 207 -5.44 7.64 -13.72
C ARG A 207 -5.55 6.40 -12.83
N ARG A 208 -6.06 6.55 -11.60
CA ARG A 208 -6.25 5.42 -10.68
C ARG A 208 -7.34 4.46 -11.12
N ILE A 209 -8.42 4.95 -11.72
CA ILE A 209 -9.47 4.08 -12.27
C ILE A 209 -8.89 3.22 -13.38
N ASN A 210 -8.06 3.80 -14.26
CA ASN A 210 -7.42 3.08 -15.36
C ASN A 210 -6.32 2.10 -14.90
N GLU A 211 -5.82 2.21 -13.67
CA GLU A 211 -4.91 1.23 -13.06
C GLU A 211 -5.67 -0.02 -12.56
N ILE A 212 -7.01 0.02 -12.50
CA ILE A 212 -7.82 -1.14 -12.11
C ILE A 212 -7.87 -2.10 -13.30
N ASP A 213 -7.37 -3.31 -13.08
CA ASP A 213 -7.53 -4.41 -14.02
C ASP A 213 -9.00 -4.81 -14.10
N ILE A 214 -9.65 -4.47 -15.22
CA ILE A 214 -11.04 -4.81 -15.52
C ILE A 214 -11.14 -6.10 -16.37
N GLY A 215 -10.01 -6.77 -16.63
CA GLY A 215 -9.93 -7.89 -17.55
C GLY A 215 -9.82 -7.47 -19.01
N GLU A 216 -10.00 -8.44 -19.91
CA GLU A 216 -9.91 -8.24 -21.35
C GLU A 216 -11.17 -7.57 -21.89
N LEU A 217 -11.00 -6.39 -22.50
CA LEU A 217 -12.06 -5.73 -23.23
C LEU A 217 -12.09 -6.29 -24.66
N ILE A 218 -13.17 -6.99 -25.00
CA ILE A 218 -13.38 -7.53 -26.35
C ILE A 218 -14.32 -6.61 -27.13
N ASP A 219 -13.93 -6.25 -28.35
CA ASP A 219 -14.84 -5.55 -29.27
C ASP A 219 -15.89 -6.53 -29.77
N VAL A 220 -17.17 -6.24 -29.53
CA VAL A 220 -18.28 -7.13 -29.91
C VAL A 220 -18.34 -7.33 -31.42
N ARG A 221 -18.16 -6.25 -32.20
CA ARG A 221 -18.26 -6.28 -33.65
C ARG A 221 -17.10 -7.06 -34.27
N GLU A 222 -15.89 -6.83 -33.78
CA GLU A 222 -14.69 -7.48 -34.33
C GLU A 222 -14.49 -8.90 -33.79
N THR A 223 -14.92 -9.17 -32.55
CA THR A 223 -14.64 -10.45 -31.88
C THR A 223 -15.83 -11.41 -31.93
N LEU A 224 -17.04 -10.91 -31.68
CA LEU A 224 -18.24 -11.74 -31.50
C LEU A 224 -19.14 -11.80 -32.75
N CYS A 225 -19.04 -10.84 -33.68
CA CYS A 225 -19.81 -10.82 -34.93
C CYS A 225 -19.05 -11.45 -36.12
N ASN A 226 -18.02 -12.25 -35.86
CA ASN A 226 -17.27 -12.96 -36.89
C ASN A 226 -18.17 -13.98 -37.62
N GLY A 227 -18.37 -13.76 -38.93
CA GLY A 227 -19.24 -14.59 -39.78
C GLY A 227 -20.61 -13.98 -40.09
N LEU A 228 -20.97 -12.82 -39.54
CA LEU A 228 -22.14 -12.05 -39.93
C LEU A 228 -21.85 -11.16 -41.15
N GLU A 229 -22.86 -10.90 -41.97
CA GLU A 229 -22.75 -9.93 -43.07
C GLU A 229 -22.59 -8.50 -42.52
N GLU A 230 -21.99 -7.58 -43.28
CA GLU A 230 -21.70 -6.22 -42.79
C GLU A 230 -22.94 -5.45 -42.33
N GLU A 231 -24.10 -5.75 -42.90
CA GLU A 231 -25.39 -5.17 -42.51
C GLU A 231 -25.88 -5.67 -41.13
N ASP A 232 -25.46 -6.88 -40.75
CA ASP A 232 -25.75 -7.51 -39.45
C ASP A 232 -24.66 -7.24 -38.41
N LYS A 233 -23.47 -6.79 -38.85
CA LYS A 233 -22.36 -6.33 -38.00
C LYS A 233 -22.62 -4.90 -37.55
N GLY A 234 -23.60 -4.74 -36.68
CA GLY A 234 -23.84 -3.52 -35.92
C GLY A 234 -24.54 -3.88 -34.61
N PRO A 235 -24.80 -2.90 -33.73
CA PRO A 235 -25.71 -3.10 -32.61
C PRO A 235 -27.14 -3.25 -33.17
N SER A 236 -27.43 -4.37 -33.81
CA SER A 236 -28.80 -4.76 -34.15
C SER A 236 -29.58 -4.89 -32.84
N PRO A 237 -30.85 -4.45 -32.78
CA PRO A 237 -31.65 -4.62 -31.59
C PRO A 237 -31.83 -6.14 -31.37
N PHE A 238 -31.13 -6.66 -30.36
CA PHE A 238 -31.37 -7.98 -29.78
C PHE A 238 -31.15 -9.16 -30.73
N THR A 239 -29.90 -9.47 -31.09
CA THR A 239 -29.55 -10.84 -31.45
C THR A 239 -29.55 -11.73 -30.20
N ASP A 240 -30.16 -12.90 -30.32
CA ASP A 240 -30.44 -13.87 -29.26
C ASP A 240 -29.15 -14.26 -28.50
N LEU A 241 -28.92 -13.64 -27.35
CA LEU A 241 -27.84 -14.01 -26.44
C LEU A 241 -28.22 -15.33 -25.76
N THR A 242 -27.80 -16.44 -26.36
CA THR A 242 -28.01 -17.76 -25.76
C THR A 242 -27.11 -17.94 -24.55
N ALA A 243 -27.70 -17.82 -23.34
CA ALA A 243 -27.02 -18.16 -22.10
C ALA A 243 -26.57 -19.64 -22.11
N ASP A 244 -25.40 -19.92 -21.51
CA ASP A 244 -24.83 -21.27 -21.42
C ASP A 244 -25.85 -22.25 -20.79
N LYS A 245 -26.29 -23.23 -21.58
CA LYS A 245 -27.33 -24.22 -21.22
C LYS A 245 -26.94 -25.09 -20.01
N ARG A 246 -25.70 -24.99 -19.51
CA ARG A 246 -25.20 -25.73 -18.34
C ARG A 246 -25.66 -25.19 -16.99
N ARG A 247 -26.30 -24.02 -16.92
CA ARG A 247 -26.75 -23.37 -15.65
C ARG A 247 -28.23 -22.95 -15.66
N LYS A 248 -29.08 -23.74 -16.32
CA LYS A 248 -30.53 -23.46 -16.50
C LYS A 248 -31.29 -23.29 -15.18
N ASP A 249 -30.87 -23.98 -14.13
CA ASP A 249 -31.48 -24.00 -12.81
C ASP A 249 -31.29 -22.68 -12.02
N LYS A 250 -30.39 -21.81 -12.48
CA LYS A 250 -30.01 -20.58 -11.75
C LYS A 250 -30.54 -19.28 -12.38
N LEU A 251 -31.21 -19.37 -13.53
CA LEU A 251 -31.70 -18.21 -14.28
C LEU A 251 -33.20 -17.98 -14.04
N ASN A 252 -33.59 -16.72 -13.88
CA ASN A 252 -34.98 -16.32 -13.69
C ASN A 252 -35.57 -15.83 -15.02
N TRP A 253 -36.57 -16.55 -15.51
CA TRP A 253 -37.27 -16.26 -16.77
C TRP A 253 -38.43 -15.27 -16.60
N PHE A 254 -38.59 -14.67 -15.41
CA PHE A 254 -39.64 -13.69 -15.09
C PHE A 254 -41.07 -14.13 -15.42
N GLY A 255 -41.35 -15.44 -15.27
CA GLY A 255 -42.65 -16.02 -15.61
C GLY A 255 -42.96 -16.06 -17.11
N LYS A 256 -41.96 -15.87 -17.98
CA LYS A 256 -42.04 -15.98 -19.44
C LYS A 256 -41.38 -17.28 -19.93
N GLN A 257 -41.32 -17.44 -21.25
CA GLN A 257 -40.70 -18.59 -21.90
C GLN A 257 -39.20 -18.69 -21.53
N GLU A 258 -38.69 -19.91 -21.40
CA GLU A 258 -37.26 -20.17 -21.17
C GLU A 258 -36.43 -19.46 -22.26
N GLY A 259 -35.40 -18.71 -21.84
CA GLY A 259 -34.64 -17.80 -22.72
C GLY A 259 -35.07 -16.34 -22.67
N ALA A 260 -36.20 -16.01 -22.04
CA ALA A 260 -36.65 -14.62 -21.89
C ALA A 260 -35.91 -13.90 -20.75
N PHE A 261 -35.19 -12.83 -21.10
CA PHE A 261 -34.50 -11.96 -20.16
C PHE A 261 -35.09 -10.55 -20.15
N LYS A 262 -34.93 -9.85 -19.03
CA LYS A 262 -35.10 -8.40 -19.00
C LYS A 262 -33.74 -7.74 -19.15
N VAL A 263 -33.64 -6.82 -20.10
CA VAL A 263 -32.44 -6.00 -20.33
C VAL A 263 -32.75 -4.59 -19.84
N ALA A 264 -31.85 -4.02 -19.04
CA ALA A 264 -31.83 -2.60 -18.77
C ALA A 264 -30.90 -1.93 -19.79
N VAL A 265 -31.45 -0.99 -20.55
CA VAL A 265 -30.71 -0.14 -21.49
C VAL A 265 -30.63 1.26 -20.88
N GLY A 266 -29.43 1.75 -20.65
CA GLY A 266 -29.19 3.07 -20.06
C GLY A 266 -28.07 3.81 -20.79
N GLY A 267 -28.25 5.10 -21.03
CA GLY A 267 -27.18 5.98 -21.47
C GLY A 267 -26.37 6.46 -20.27
N ASP A 268 -25.05 6.23 -20.26
CA ASP A 268 -24.12 6.82 -19.30
C ASP A 268 -23.04 7.63 -20.05
N GLY A 269 -22.38 8.57 -19.39
CA GLY A 269 -21.25 9.30 -20.02
C GLY A 269 -20.14 8.31 -20.35
N ALA A 270 -19.53 8.40 -21.55
CA ALA A 270 -18.66 7.36 -22.09
C ALA A 270 -17.61 6.84 -21.08
N PRO A 271 -17.76 5.60 -20.55
CA PRO A 271 -16.79 5.02 -19.62
C PRO A 271 -15.58 4.40 -20.35
N PHE A 272 -15.63 4.30 -21.68
CA PHE A 272 -14.67 3.53 -22.50
C PHE A 272 -13.56 4.38 -23.14
N GLY A 273 -12.96 5.30 -22.38
CA GLY A 273 -11.64 5.85 -22.72
C GLY A 273 -11.55 6.76 -23.96
N LYS A 274 -12.68 7.23 -24.49
CA LYS A 274 -12.72 8.24 -25.56
C LYS A 274 -13.33 9.53 -25.02
N ASP A 275 -12.46 10.51 -24.76
CA ASP A 275 -12.78 11.80 -24.13
C ASP A 275 -13.68 12.70 -24.99
N ASP A 276 -13.94 12.31 -26.25
CA ASP A 276 -14.69 13.01 -27.29
C ASP A 276 -16.10 12.43 -27.56
N GLN A 277 -16.58 11.49 -26.74
CA GLN A 277 -17.89 10.87 -26.93
C GLN A 277 -18.85 11.18 -25.76
N ALA A 278 -19.98 11.82 -26.06
CA ALA A 278 -20.91 12.37 -25.07
C ALA A 278 -21.69 11.30 -24.28
N LEU A 279 -21.93 10.13 -24.88
CA LEU A 279 -22.89 9.15 -24.38
C LEU A 279 -22.46 7.74 -24.82
N ALA A 280 -22.50 6.78 -23.89
CA ALA A 280 -22.44 5.35 -24.17
C ALA A 280 -23.77 4.70 -23.81
N TRP A 281 -24.36 3.94 -24.74
CA TRP A 281 -25.49 3.08 -24.44
C TRP A 281 -24.97 1.78 -23.83
N LEU A 282 -25.37 1.52 -22.60
CA LEU A 282 -25.04 0.30 -21.86
C LEU A 282 -26.25 -0.63 -21.86
N ALA A 283 -26.04 -1.88 -22.25
CA ALA A 283 -27.02 -2.95 -22.11
C ALA A 283 -26.57 -3.91 -21.00
N SER A 284 -27.44 -4.11 -20.00
CA SER A 284 -27.18 -5.02 -18.87
C SER A 284 -28.33 -5.99 -18.67
N PHE A 285 -28.03 -7.26 -18.40
CA PHE A 285 -29.06 -8.22 -18.00
C PHE A 285 -29.42 -7.97 -16.54
N LEU A 286 -30.71 -7.81 -16.29
CA LEU A 286 -31.25 -7.83 -14.93
C LEU A 286 -31.30 -9.29 -14.47
N ASN A 287 -30.23 -9.78 -13.85
CA ASN A 287 -30.23 -11.13 -13.29
C ASN A 287 -30.82 -11.10 -11.87
N CYS A 288 -32.05 -11.57 -11.71
CA CYS A 288 -32.68 -11.73 -10.39
C CYS A 288 -32.73 -13.22 -10.01
N GLY A 289 -31.57 -13.88 -9.98
CA GLY A 289 -31.43 -15.28 -9.54
C GLY A 289 -31.34 -15.39 -8.02
N LYS A 290 -31.85 -16.49 -7.42
CA LYS A 290 -31.81 -16.71 -5.96
C LYS A 290 -30.39 -16.91 -5.39
N HIS A 291 -29.40 -17.27 -6.21
CA HIS A 291 -28.05 -17.63 -5.75
C HIS A 291 -26.90 -17.28 -6.70
N VAL A 292 -27.12 -16.38 -7.68
CA VAL A 292 -26.02 -15.72 -8.39
C VAL A 292 -26.38 -14.25 -8.47
N CYS A 293 -25.72 -13.47 -7.61
CA CYS A 293 -25.58 -12.02 -7.69
C CYS A 293 -26.86 -11.20 -7.47
N SER A 294 -26.79 -10.31 -6.48
CA SER A 294 -27.86 -9.43 -5.98
C SER A 294 -28.49 -8.58 -7.10
N SER A 295 -29.69 -8.02 -6.89
CA SER A 295 -30.22 -6.92 -7.73
C SER A 295 -29.33 -5.67 -7.74
N GLU A 296 -28.28 -5.65 -6.92
CA GLU A 296 -27.20 -4.66 -6.89
C GLU A 296 -26.00 -5.02 -7.79
N GLU A 297 -25.93 -6.25 -8.30
CA GLU A 297 -24.83 -6.76 -9.15
C GLU A 297 -25.31 -6.92 -10.60
N ASN A 298 -25.48 -5.77 -11.27
CA ASN A 298 -25.75 -5.74 -12.70
C ASN A 298 -24.46 -6.03 -13.50
N PHE A 299 -24.54 -6.97 -14.43
CA PHE A 299 -23.46 -7.23 -15.39
C PHE A 299 -23.68 -6.36 -16.62
N SER A 300 -22.79 -5.40 -16.84
CA SER A 300 -22.70 -4.69 -18.12
C SER A 300 -22.16 -5.66 -19.16
N LEU A 301 -22.89 -5.90 -20.23
CA LEU A 301 -22.49 -6.88 -21.25
C LEU A 301 -21.89 -6.19 -22.46
N PHE A 302 -22.53 -5.11 -22.92
CA PHE A 302 -22.12 -4.38 -24.12
C PHE A 302 -22.37 -2.90 -23.91
N GLY A 303 -21.42 -2.10 -24.39
CA GLY A 303 -21.50 -0.66 -24.41
C GLY A 303 -21.17 -0.16 -25.82
N ALA A 304 -21.99 0.74 -26.35
CA ALA A 304 -21.68 1.42 -27.61
C ALA A 304 -21.55 2.92 -27.34
N ASN A 305 -20.40 3.50 -27.66
CA ASN A 305 -20.24 4.95 -27.63
C ASN A 305 -20.95 5.57 -28.83
N CYS A 306 -21.71 6.63 -28.61
CA CYS A 306 -22.29 7.46 -29.66
C CYS A 306 -21.31 8.54 -30.10
N SER A 307 -21.24 8.77 -31.42
CA SER A 307 -20.71 10.02 -31.97
C SER A 307 -21.61 11.19 -31.55
N GLU A 308 -21.03 12.39 -31.47
CA GLU A 308 -21.79 13.62 -31.21
C GLU A 308 -22.51 14.17 -32.46
N ASP A 309 -22.34 13.51 -33.62
CA ASP A 309 -22.95 13.87 -34.91
C ASP A 309 -24.43 13.45 -35.05
#